data_AF-A0A6V6Z8E2-F1
#
_entry.id   AF-A0A6V6Z8E2-F1
#
_cell.length_a   1.000
_cell.length_b   1.000
_cell.length_c   1.000
_cell.angle_alpha   90.00
_cell.angle_beta   90.00
_cell.angle_gamma   90.00
#
_symmetry.space_group_name_H-M   'P 1'
#
loop_
_entity.id
_entity.type
_entity.pdbx_description
1 polymer ?
#
loop_
_entity_poly.entity_id
_entity_poly.type
_entity_poly.pdbx_seq_one_letter_code
_entity_poly.pdbx_strand_id
1 'polypeptide(L)'
;MKNSIPKAVFLLISFGIFFLFSCSGQLLEIKNQTYKSYNRNNERGYVVSFKLNDAAVVPKSVVINGIVQNISKENKIGDTYQINVIAQTTIIHNYEVKLDKKENGIYFEKNSNIFFQPVKFKLITD
;
A
#
# COMPACT_ATOMS: atom_id res chain seq x y z
N MET A 1 -44.54 -47.55 12.00
CA MET A 1 -43.17 -46.98 12.07
C MET A 1 -43.16 -45.62 11.40
N LYS A 2 -42.98 -44.54 12.16
CA LYS A 2 -42.85 -43.17 11.64
C LYS A 2 -41.37 -42.80 11.68
N ASN A 3 -40.73 -42.72 10.52
CA ASN A 3 -39.36 -42.24 10.41
C ASN A 3 -39.37 -40.71 10.47
N SER A 4 -39.14 -40.15 11.65
CA SER A 4 -38.94 -38.71 11.82
C SER A 4 -37.50 -38.37 11.45
N ILE A 5 -37.30 -37.84 10.25
CA ILE A 5 -36.05 -37.18 9.86
C ILE A 5 -35.79 -36.05 10.86
N PRO A 6 -34.60 -35.96 11.50
CA PRO A 6 -34.35 -34.95 12.51
C PRO A 6 -34.24 -33.57 11.85
N LYS A 7 -35.12 -32.64 12.24
CA LYS A 7 -35.15 -31.23 11.80
C LYS A 7 -33.83 -30.46 12.05
N ALA A 8 -32.88 -31.05 12.78
CA ALA A 8 -31.58 -30.46 13.09
C ALA A 8 -30.63 -30.38 11.88
N VAL A 9 -30.82 -31.22 10.85
CA VAL A 9 -29.89 -31.26 9.70
C VAL A 9 -30.08 -30.07 8.75
N PHE A 10 -31.27 -29.48 8.72
CA PHE A 10 -31.58 -28.36 7.81
C PHE A 10 -30.98 -27.01 8.26
N LEU A 11 -30.65 -26.86 9.55
CA LEU A 11 -30.15 -25.62 10.13
C LEU A 11 -28.63 -25.43 10.00
N LEU A 12 -27.90 -26.51 9.71
CA LEU A 12 -26.44 -26.46 9.51
C LEU A 12 -26.03 -26.02 8.10
N ILE A 13 -26.95 -26.10 7.13
CA ILE A 13 -26.67 -25.73 5.74
C ILE A 13 -26.85 -24.22 5.51
N SER A 14 -27.67 -23.52 6.29
CA SER A 14 -27.92 -22.09 6.10
C SER A 14 -26.86 -21.15 6.71
N PHE A 15 -26.05 -21.63 7.66
CA PHE A 15 -24.99 -20.82 8.28
C PHE A 15 -23.62 -20.94 7.60
N GLY A 16 -23.42 -21.94 6.72
CA GLY A 16 -22.12 -22.21 6.07
C GLY A 16 -21.85 -21.37 4.81
N ILE A 17 -22.86 -20.70 4.24
CA ILE A 17 -22.75 -20.08 2.90
C ILE A 17 -22.44 -18.57 2.98
N PHE A 18 -22.59 -17.93 4.15
CA PHE A 18 -22.40 -16.47 4.28
C PHE A 18 -20.95 -15.99 4.42
N PHE A 19 -19.97 -16.90 4.55
CA PHE A 19 -18.56 -16.49 4.74
C PHE A 19 -17.70 -16.52 3.47
N LEU A 20 -18.26 -16.82 2.29
CA LEU A 20 -17.48 -16.87 1.05
C LEU A 20 -17.45 -15.54 0.26
N PHE A 21 -18.16 -14.51 0.72
CA PHE A 21 -18.11 -13.18 0.10
C PHE A 21 -17.38 -12.19 1.00
N SER A 22 -16.06 -12.30 1.11
CA SER A 22 -15.28 -11.07 1.32
C SER A 22 -13.82 -11.25 0.98
N CYS A 23 -13.35 -10.31 0.15
CA CYS A 23 -11.96 -9.97 -0.10
C CYS A 23 -11.30 -10.60 -1.34
N SER A 24 -11.88 -10.39 -2.53
CA SER A 24 -11.11 -10.38 -3.78
C SER A 24 -11.03 -8.95 -4.34
N GLY A 25 -10.49 -8.00 -3.56
CA GLY A 25 -9.99 -6.77 -4.16
C GLY A 25 -8.83 -7.15 -5.07
N GLN A 26 -8.96 -6.94 -6.38
CA GLN A 26 -7.87 -7.21 -7.32
C GLN A 26 -6.68 -6.33 -6.94
N LEU A 27 -5.60 -6.94 -6.46
CA LEU A 27 -4.37 -6.24 -6.11
C LEU A 27 -3.79 -5.59 -7.37
N LEU A 28 -3.37 -4.33 -7.25
CA LEU A 28 -2.71 -3.63 -8.33
C LEU A 28 -1.36 -4.29 -8.62
N GLU A 29 -1.08 -4.49 -9.91
CA GLU A 29 0.24 -4.95 -10.35
C GLU A 29 1.23 -3.77 -10.28
N ILE A 30 2.15 -3.83 -9.32
CA ILE A 30 3.22 -2.86 -9.15
C ILE A 30 4.52 -3.53 -9.58
N LYS A 31 5.27 -2.87 -10.47
CA LYS A 31 6.52 -3.42 -11.03
C LYS A 31 7.73 -2.64 -10.55
N ASN A 32 8.87 -3.31 -10.50
CA ASN A 32 10.18 -2.73 -10.16
C ASN A 32 10.17 -1.95 -8.82
N GLN A 33 9.35 -2.38 -7.88
CA GLN A 33 9.20 -1.77 -6.56
C GLN A 33 10.47 -1.96 -5.74
N THR A 34 11.18 -0.87 -5.52
CA THR A 34 12.46 -0.84 -4.82
C THR A 34 12.52 0.35 -3.88
N TYR A 35 13.38 0.25 -2.86
CA TYR A 35 13.78 1.41 -2.08
C TYR A 35 15.25 1.32 -1.71
N LYS A 36 15.90 2.47 -1.57
CA LYS A 36 17.31 2.60 -1.19
C LYS A 36 17.45 3.67 -0.13
N SER A 37 18.14 3.38 0.97
CA SER A 37 18.48 4.39 1.97
C SER A 37 19.52 5.36 1.44
N TYR A 38 19.43 6.62 1.81
CA TYR A 38 20.48 7.62 1.59
C TYR A 38 20.76 8.39 2.87
N ASN A 39 21.98 8.93 2.96
CA ASN A 39 22.39 9.89 3.95
C ASN A 39 23.37 10.86 3.28
N ARG A 40 22.91 12.08 2.99
CA ARG A 40 23.72 13.10 2.33
C ARG A 40 23.20 14.49 2.67
N ASN A 41 24.09 15.48 2.69
CA ASN A 41 23.72 16.89 2.82
C ASN A 41 22.82 17.17 4.04
N ASN A 42 23.12 16.60 5.21
CA ASN A 42 22.30 16.74 6.43
C ASN A 42 20.84 16.26 6.30
N GLU A 43 20.57 15.40 5.32
CA GLU A 43 19.29 14.73 5.13
C GLU A 43 19.51 13.22 5.01
N ARG A 44 18.64 12.46 5.68
CA ARG A 44 18.58 11.00 5.59
C ARG A 44 17.18 10.55 5.30
N GLY A 45 17.06 9.48 4.54
CA GLY A 45 15.77 8.99 4.08
C GLY A 45 15.90 7.81 3.13
N TYR A 46 14.89 7.66 2.29
CA TYR A 46 14.80 6.59 1.30
C TYR A 46 14.38 7.15 -0.05
N VAL A 47 15.01 6.65 -1.12
CA VAL A 47 14.49 6.83 -2.48
C VAL A 47 13.69 5.61 -2.83
N VAL A 48 12.39 5.78 -3.08
CA VAL A 48 11.47 4.73 -3.51
C VAL A 48 11.28 4.82 -5.01
N SER A 49 11.29 3.68 -5.69
CA SER A 49 11.02 3.59 -7.13
C SER A 49 10.04 2.47 -7.43
N PHE A 50 9.05 2.72 -8.29
CA PHE A 50 8.13 1.69 -8.79
C PHE A 50 7.46 2.14 -10.09
N LYS A 51 6.84 1.18 -10.80
CA LYS A 51 5.98 1.41 -11.96
C LYS A 51 4.56 0.92 -11.67
N LEU A 52 3.58 1.65 -12.18
CA LEU A 52 2.16 1.32 -12.10
C LEU A 52 1.56 1.37 -13.50
N ASN A 53 0.96 0.27 -13.94
CA ASN A 53 0.41 0.14 -15.30
C ASN A 53 -1.09 0.49 -15.40
N ASP A 54 -1.76 0.78 -14.28
CA ASP A 54 -3.18 1.12 -14.26
C ASP A 54 -3.36 2.65 -14.25
N ALA A 55 -3.80 3.21 -15.37
CA ALA A 55 -4.03 4.66 -15.51
C ALA A 55 -5.29 5.15 -14.76
N ALA A 56 -6.21 4.26 -14.38
CA ALA A 56 -7.42 4.62 -13.63
C ALA A 56 -7.16 4.76 -12.13
N VAL A 57 -5.94 4.46 -11.66
CA VAL A 57 -5.56 4.50 -10.26
C VAL A 57 -4.40 5.45 -10.05
N VAL A 58 -4.54 6.34 -9.07
CA VAL A 58 -3.54 7.37 -8.78
C VAL A 58 -2.84 7.04 -7.46
N PRO A 59 -1.52 6.82 -7.42
CA PRO A 59 -0.80 6.68 -6.17
C PRO A 59 -0.70 8.05 -5.48
N LYS A 60 -1.07 8.12 -4.19
CA LYS A 60 -1.19 9.36 -3.41
C LYS A 60 -0.09 9.55 -2.38
N SER A 61 0.34 8.47 -1.73
CA SER A 61 1.46 8.49 -0.79
C SER A 61 2.10 7.11 -0.69
N VAL A 62 3.39 7.09 -0.37
CA VAL A 62 4.11 5.87 -0.01
C VAL A 62 4.30 5.83 1.50
N VAL A 63 4.31 4.62 2.05
CA VAL A 63 4.70 4.33 3.43
C VAL A 63 5.99 3.51 3.37
N ILE A 64 7.06 4.02 3.98
CA ILE A 64 8.33 3.29 4.14
C ILE A 64 8.77 3.41 5.58
N ASN A 65 8.94 2.28 6.26
CA ASN A 65 9.32 2.18 7.66
C ASN A 65 8.46 3.08 8.57
N GLY A 66 7.15 3.11 8.28
CA GLY A 66 6.17 3.94 8.99
C GLY A 66 6.18 5.42 8.61
N ILE A 67 7.05 5.89 7.71
CA ILE A 67 7.07 7.28 7.24
C ILE A 67 6.15 7.42 6.03
N VAL A 68 5.21 8.36 6.11
CA VAL A 68 4.28 8.71 5.02
C VAL A 68 4.85 9.86 4.21
N GLN A 69 5.05 9.63 2.91
CA GLN A 69 5.44 10.68 1.98
C GLN A 69 4.42 10.80 0.86
N ASN A 70 3.86 12.00 0.68
CA ASN A 70 2.95 12.29 -0.41
C ASN A 70 3.67 12.19 -1.76
N ILE A 71 2.96 11.67 -2.76
CA ILE A 71 3.39 11.58 -4.15
C ILE A 71 2.76 12.75 -4.88
N SER A 72 3.60 13.61 -5.46
CA SER A 72 3.20 14.70 -6.33
C SER A 72 3.42 14.31 -7.79
N LYS A 73 2.98 15.17 -8.73
CA LYS A 73 3.10 14.89 -10.17
C LYS A 73 4.57 14.84 -10.61
N GLU A 74 5.42 15.62 -9.97
CA GLU A 74 6.85 15.73 -10.25
C GLU A 74 7.61 14.45 -9.89
N ASN A 75 7.03 13.60 -9.03
CA ASN A 75 7.60 12.29 -8.72
C ASN A 75 7.44 11.29 -9.87
N LYS A 76 6.61 11.58 -10.89
CA LYS A 76 6.42 10.69 -12.04
C LYS A 76 7.36 11.09 -13.18
N ILE A 77 8.32 10.23 -13.50
CA ILE A 77 9.28 10.38 -14.59
C ILE A 77 9.00 9.28 -15.62
N GLY A 78 8.35 9.65 -16.73
CA GLY A 78 7.80 8.69 -17.69
C GLY A 78 6.80 7.76 -17.00
N ASP A 79 7.05 6.45 -17.04
CA ASP A 79 6.21 5.43 -16.39
C ASP A 79 6.65 5.06 -14.96
N THR A 80 7.69 5.73 -14.44
CA THR A 80 8.29 5.40 -13.15
C THR A 80 7.98 6.48 -12.14
N TYR A 81 7.54 6.08 -10.96
CA TYR A 81 7.45 6.95 -9.80
C TYR A 81 8.75 6.89 -9.02
N GLN A 82 9.36 8.04 -8.75
CA GLN A 82 10.52 8.20 -7.89
C GLN A 82 10.22 9.19 -6.77
N ILE A 83 10.19 8.69 -5.52
CA ILE A 83 9.78 9.46 -4.35
C ILE A 83 10.96 9.58 -3.39
N ASN A 84 11.23 10.80 -2.92
CA ASN A 84 12.17 11.04 -1.82
C ASN A 84 11.42 11.02 -0.49
N VAL A 85 11.56 9.94 0.28
CA VAL A 85 10.96 9.79 1.62
C VAL A 85 11.97 10.30 2.65
N ILE A 86 11.73 11.47 3.22
CA ILE A 86 12.65 12.11 4.15
C ILE A 86 12.36 11.60 5.57
N ALA A 87 13.34 10.94 6.19
CA ALA A 87 13.25 10.49 7.58
C ALA A 87 13.75 11.56 8.56
N GLN A 88 14.73 12.36 8.14
CA GLN A 88 15.22 13.51 8.89
C GLN A 88 15.94 14.47 7.96
N THR A 89 15.77 15.77 8.20
CA THR A 89 16.46 16.84 7.48
C THR A 89 16.73 17.99 8.45
N THR A 90 17.89 18.65 8.30
CA THR A 90 18.14 19.95 8.95
C THR A 90 18.07 21.11 7.96
N ILE A 91 17.77 20.84 6.69
CA ILE A 91 17.70 21.86 5.64
C ILE A 91 16.31 22.50 5.60
N ILE A 92 15.27 21.66 5.72
CA ILE A 92 13.87 22.11 5.66
C ILE A 92 13.44 22.54 7.06
N HIS A 93 13.23 23.85 7.25
CA HIS A 93 12.80 24.40 8.52
C HIS A 93 11.39 23.91 8.88
N ASN A 94 11.18 23.55 10.15
CA ASN A 94 9.91 23.04 10.68
C ASN A 94 9.40 21.79 9.93
N TYR A 95 10.31 20.96 9.41
CA TYR A 95 9.93 19.70 8.79
C TYR A 95 9.49 18.68 9.84
N GLU A 96 8.23 18.30 9.79
CA GLU A 96 7.67 17.23 10.61
C GLU A 96 7.43 15.99 9.77
N VAL A 97 8.02 14.88 10.22
CA VAL A 97 7.83 13.57 9.61
C VAL A 97 6.41 13.09 9.90
N LYS A 98 5.65 12.77 8.86
CA LYS A 98 4.33 12.13 9.02
C LYS A 98 4.51 10.64 9.23
N LEU A 99 3.92 10.12 10.31
CA LEU A 99 4.05 8.71 10.69
C LEU A 99 2.72 7.97 10.56
N ASP A 100 2.79 6.71 10.18
CA ASP A 100 1.69 5.75 10.14
C ASP A 100 2.16 4.39 10.67
N LYS A 101 1.24 3.64 11.28
CA LYS A 101 1.51 2.30 11.83
C LYS A 101 1.45 1.19 10.77
N LYS A 102 1.16 1.54 9.52
CA LYS A 102 1.13 0.61 8.39
C LYS A 102 2.53 0.10 8.05
N GLU A 103 2.55 -1.11 7.49
CA GLU A 103 3.74 -1.66 6.85
C GLU A 103 4.11 -0.91 5.57
N ASN A 104 5.20 -1.31 4.91
CA ASN A 104 5.59 -0.69 3.66
C ASN A 104 4.52 -0.90 2.58
N GLY A 105 4.11 0.18 1.93
CA GLY A 105 3.00 0.14 1.00
C GLY A 105 2.70 1.47 0.36
N ILE A 106 1.58 1.52 -0.34
CA ILE A 106 1.17 2.71 -1.10
C ILE A 106 -0.32 2.94 -0.86
N TYR A 107 -0.68 4.19 -0.59
CA TYR A 107 -2.06 4.64 -0.66
C TYR A 107 -2.39 5.03 -2.10
N PHE A 108 -3.47 4.45 -2.61
CA PHE A 108 -3.99 4.69 -3.95
C PHE A 108 -5.35 5.36 -3.87
N GLU A 109 -5.70 6.11 -4.91
CA GLU A 109 -7.02 6.67 -5.12
C GLU A 109 -7.62 6.10 -6.41
N LYS A 110 -8.85 5.56 -6.31
CA LYS A 110 -9.65 5.10 -7.44
C LYS A 110 -11.10 5.52 -7.21
N ASN A 111 -11.71 6.21 -8.18
CA ASN A 111 -13.10 6.71 -8.07
C ASN A 111 -13.35 7.47 -6.75
N SER A 112 -12.44 8.39 -6.39
CA SER A 112 -12.48 9.18 -5.15
C SER A 112 -12.39 8.39 -3.83
N ASN A 113 -12.14 7.08 -3.88
CA ASN A 113 -11.90 6.25 -2.71
C ASN A 113 -10.41 6.03 -2.52
N ILE A 114 -9.92 6.29 -1.31
CA ILE A 114 -8.53 6.01 -0.92
C ILE A 114 -8.47 4.62 -0.31
N PHE A 115 -7.53 3.81 -0.77
CA PHE A 115 -7.25 2.49 -0.20
C PHE A 115 -5.74 2.26 -0.08
N PHE A 116 -5.35 1.44 0.90
CA PHE A 116 -3.97 1.06 1.13
C PHE A 116 -3.69 -0.32 0.56
N GLN A 117 -2.58 -0.45 -0.15
CA GLN A 117 -2.07 -1.76 -0.58
C GLN A 117 -0.66 -1.95 -0.01
N PRO A 118 -0.43 -3.03 0.77
CA PRO A 118 0.92 -3.45 1.15
C PRO A 118 1.79 -3.74 -0.07
N VAL A 119 3.04 -3.30 -0.03
CA VAL A 119 3.99 -3.48 -1.13
C VAL A 119 5.33 -3.98 -0.58
N LYS A 120 5.75 -5.15 -1.04
CA LYS A 120 7.07 -5.70 -0.75
C LYS A 120 8.13 -5.02 -1.61
N PHE A 121 8.55 -3.82 -1.21
CA PHE A 121 9.66 -3.13 -1.87
C PHE A 121 10.97 -3.89 -1.66
N LYS A 122 11.73 -4.11 -2.74
CA LYS A 122 13.07 -4.69 -2.66
C LYS A 122 14.07 -3.63 -2.19
N LEU A 123 14.77 -3.91 -1.10
CA LEU A 123 15.88 -3.07 -0.66
C LEU A 123 17.05 -3.18 -1.65
N ILE A 124 17.54 -2.04 -2.12
CA ILE A 124 18.79 -1.96 -2.89
C ILE A 124 19.89 -1.49 -1.94
N THR A 125 20.96 -2.26 -1.87
CA THR A 125 22.22 -1.91 -1.20
C THR A 125 23.24 -1.47 -2.24
N ASP A 126 24.17 -0.62 -1.84
CA ASP A 126 25.38 -0.32 -2.63
C ASP A 126 26.45 -1.41 -2.47
#